data_AF-A0A953DX53-F1
#
_entry.id   AF-A0A953DX53-F1
#
_cell.length_a   1.000
_cell.length_b   1.000
_cell.length_c   1.000
_cell.angle_alpha   90.00
_cell.angle_beta   90.00
_cell.angle_gamma   90.00
#
_symmetry.space_group_name_H-M   'P 1'
#
loop_
_entity.id
_entity.type
_entity.pdbx_description
1 polymer ?
#
loop_
_entity_poly.entity_id
_entity_poly.type
_entity_poly.pdbx_seq_one_letter_code
_entity_poly.pdbx_strand_id
1 'polypeptide(L)'
;MERQSVTLGIVAWHGRVKEFDYFKAWLLFFLIATIGAGLAGLIVGSVLAAFLGAAGMPTAQMTRVLQIVGFLIGIPISYGTFRAVIGKYLLSKLWEDDDFHGE
;
A
#
# COMPACT_ATOMS: atom_id res chain seq x y z
N MET A 1 -11.65 -16.24 -45.44
CA MET A 1 -11.84 -16.86 -44.12
C MET A 1 -10.77 -16.46 -43.09
N GLU A 2 -9.78 -15.63 -43.44
CA GLU A 2 -8.66 -15.26 -42.55
C GLU A 2 -8.98 -14.22 -41.46
N ARG A 3 -9.96 -13.34 -41.68
CA ARG A 3 -10.22 -12.20 -40.77
C ARG A 3 -10.82 -12.59 -39.41
N GLN A 4 -11.36 -13.80 -39.24
CA GLN A 4 -11.92 -14.22 -37.95
C GLN A 4 -10.88 -14.76 -36.96
N SER A 5 -9.72 -15.22 -37.46
CA SER A 5 -8.63 -15.70 -36.60
C SER A 5 -7.95 -14.55 -35.84
N VAL A 6 -7.77 -13.40 -36.50
CA VAL A 6 -7.09 -12.23 -35.92
C VAL A 6 -7.92 -11.59 -34.80
N THR A 7 -9.25 -11.51 -34.97
CA THR A 7 -10.14 -10.96 -33.95
C THR A 7 -10.24 -11.84 -32.71
N LEU A 8 -10.21 -13.18 -32.86
CA LEU A 8 -10.17 -14.09 -31.71
C LEU A 8 -8.84 -14.00 -30.93
N GLY A 9 -7.71 -13.84 -31.62
CA GLY A 9 -6.40 -13.65 -30.99
C GLY A 9 -6.30 -12.36 -30.16
N ILE A 10 -6.87 -11.25 -30.65
CA ILE A 10 -6.85 -9.95 -29.96
C ILE A 10 -7.78 -9.93 -28.73
N VAL A 11 -8.93 -10.61 -28.81
CA VAL A 11 -9.88 -10.73 -27.69
C VAL A 11 -9.33 -11.66 -26.60
N ALA A 12 -8.62 -12.73 -26.97
CA ALA A 12 -7.99 -13.63 -26.00
C ALA A 12 -6.86 -12.97 -25.19
N TRP A 13 -6.17 -11.99 -25.77
CA TRP A 13 -5.06 -11.28 -25.11
C TRP A 13 -5.50 -10.34 -23.97
N HIS A 14 -6.68 -9.73 -24.06
CA HIS A 14 -7.16 -8.79 -23.05
C HIS A 14 -7.74 -9.46 -21.78
N GLY A 15 -7.94 -10.78 -21.78
CA GLY A 15 -8.61 -11.51 -20.70
C GLY A 15 -7.73 -11.95 -19.52
N ARG A 16 -6.42 -11.62 -19.52
CA ARG A 16 -5.46 -12.18 -18.53
C ARG A 16 -5.00 -11.22 -17.44
N VAL A 17 -5.50 -9.98 -17.40
CA VAL A 17 -5.36 -9.14 -16.22
C VAL A 17 -6.52 -9.49 -15.27
N LYS A 18 -6.34 -10.55 -14.48
CA LYS A 18 -7.34 -10.97 -13.49
C LYS A 18 -7.49 -9.83 -12.48
N GLU A 19 -8.69 -9.27 -12.37
CA GLU A 19 -9.09 -8.33 -11.30
C GLU A 19 -8.68 -8.81 -9.90
N PHE A 20 -8.54 -10.14 -9.75
CA PHE A 20 -8.05 -10.80 -8.55
C PHE A 20 -6.63 -10.37 -8.13
N ASP A 21 -5.73 -10.06 -9.06
CA ASP A 21 -4.37 -9.61 -8.74
C ASP A 21 -4.39 -8.18 -8.17
N TYR A 22 -5.29 -7.32 -8.64
CA TYR A 22 -5.52 -6.00 -8.05
C TYR A 22 -6.08 -6.09 -6.64
N PHE A 23 -7.04 -7.00 -6.41
CA PHE A 23 -7.58 -7.23 -5.07
C PHE A 23 -6.51 -7.75 -4.10
N LYS A 24 -5.65 -8.66 -4.56
CA LYS A 24 -4.53 -9.18 -3.76
C LYS A 24 -3.51 -8.09 -3.42
N ALA A 25 -3.16 -7.23 -4.37
CA ALA A 25 -2.27 -6.09 -4.15
C ALA A 25 -2.88 -5.07 -3.17
N TRP A 26 -4.18 -4.80 -3.29
CA TRP A 26 -4.91 -3.90 -2.38
C TRP A 26 -4.93 -4.45 -0.94
N LEU A 27 -5.19 -5.74 -0.77
CA LEU A 27 -5.25 -6.37 0.56
C LEU A 27 -3.86 -6.44 1.22
N LEU A 28 -2.80 -6.72 0.45
CA LEU A 28 -1.41 -6.64 0.92
C LEU A 28 -0.98 -5.22 1.27
N PHE A 29 -1.37 -4.23 0.46
CA PHE A 29 -1.17 -2.82 0.79
C PHE A 29 -1.83 -2.48 2.11
N PHE A 30 -3.09 -2.88 2.29
CA PHE A 30 -3.85 -2.60 3.51
C PHE A 30 -3.20 -3.25 4.74
N LEU A 31 -2.76 -4.50 4.62
CA LEU A 31 -2.11 -5.23 5.71
C LEU A 31 -0.79 -4.56 6.12
N ILE A 32 0.10 -4.28 5.16
CA ILE A 32 1.41 -3.68 5.43
C ILE A 32 1.25 -2.24 5.93
N ALA A 33 0.33 -1.47 5.34
CA ALA A 33 0.06 -0.09 5.77
C ALA A 33 -0.52 -0.05 7.18
N THR A 34 -1.44 -0.96 7.52
CA THR A 34 -2.02 -1.03 8.88
C THR A 34 -0.96 -1.38 9.92
N ILE A 35 -0.12 -2.38 9.64
CA ILE A 35 0.94 -2.80 10.57
C ILE A 35 2.01 -1.72 10.69
N GLY A 36 2.46 -1.16 9.55
CA GLY A 36 3.48 -0.11 9.52
C GLY A 36 3.04 1.18 10.19
N ALA A 37 1.83 1.66 9.87
CA ALA A 37 1.24 2.83 10.50
C ALA A 37 0.91 2.59 11.98
N GLY A 38 0.43 1.39 12.34
CA GLY A 38 0.15 1.01 13.72
C GLY A 38 1.39 1.00 14.61
N LEU A 39 2.48 0.38 14.15
CA LEU A 39 3.76 0.36 14.88
C LEU A 39 4.36 1.75 15.01
N ALA A 40 4.43 2.50 13.91
CA ALA A 40 4.98 3.86 13.95
C ALA A 40 4.13 4.80 14.81
N GLY A 41 2.80 4.69 14.70
CA GLY A 41 1.85 5.44 15.52
C GLY A 41 1.99 5.12 17.01
N LEU A 42 2.22 3.85 17.38
CA LEU A 42 2.48 3.46 18.76
C LEU A 42 3.79 4.06 19.30
N ILE A 43 4.88 3.98 18.53
CA ILE A 43 6.18 4.49 18.97
C ILE A 43 6.11 6.02 19.13
N VAL A 44 5.65 6.73 18.10
CA VAL A 44 5.62 8.19 18.14
C VAL A 44 4.54 8.70 19.09
N GLY A 45 3.37 8.06 19.09
CA GLY A 45 2.26 8.40 19.98
C GLY A 45 2.59 8.19 21.45
N SER A 46 3.29 7.11 21.81
CA SER A 46 3.69 6.86 23.20
C SER A 46 4.70 7.90 23.70
N VAL A 47 5.67 8.29 22.86
CA VAL A 47 6.66 9.33 23.18
C VAL A 47 5.95 10.68 23.36
N LEU A 48 5.10 11.09 22.42
CA LEU A 48 4.36 12.35 22.51
C LEU A 48 3.41 12.39 23.71
N ALA A 49 2.68 11.30 23.96
CA ALA A 49 1.78 11.21 25.11
C ALA A 49 2.54 11.34 26.44
N ALA A 50 3.73 10.72 26.54
CA ALA A 50 4.57 10.85 27.74
C ALA A 50 5.03 12.29 27.96
N PHE A 51 5.50 12.99 26.91
CA PHE A 51 5.91 14.40 27.02
C PHE A 51 4.74 15.34 27.35
N LEU A 52 3.59 15.17 26.69
CA LEU A 52 2.40 16.00 26.93
C LEU A 52 1.77 15.73 28.30
N GLY A 53 1.79 14.48 28.76
CA GLY A 53 1.36 14.10 30.11
C GLY A 53 2.26 14.68 31.18
N ALA A 54 3.58 14.64 31.00
CA ALA A 54 4.55 15.25 31.92
C ALA A 54 4.41 16.77 32.00
N ALA A 55 3.96 17.43 30.93
CA ALA A 55 3.68 18.86 30.89
C ALA A 55 2.35 19.27 31.57
N GLY A 56 1.57 18.33 32.10
CA GLY A 56 0.30 18.60 32.79
C GLY A 56 -0.85 18.99 31.85
N MET A 57 -0.75 18.66 30.56
CA MET A 57 -1.77 19.02 29.58
C MET A 57 -3.07 18.22 29.83
N PRO A 58 -4.26 18.86 29.72
CA PRO A 58 -5.53 18.15 29.82
C PRO A 58 -5.66 17.05 28.76
N THR A 59 -6.21 15.90 29.16
CA THR A 59 -6.36 14.71 28.29
C THR A 59 -7.11 15.00 26.98
N ALA A 60 -8.13 15.86 27.02
CA ALA A 60 -8.87 16.26 25.81
C ALA A 60 -8.00 17.00 24.78
N GLN A 61 -7.04 17.81 25.24
CA GLN A 61 -6.15 18.57 24.38
C GLN A 61 -5.01 17.68 23.85
N MET A 62 -4.48 16.80 24.70
CA MET A 62 -3.50 15.78 24.32
C MET A 62 -4.03 14.86 23.21
N THR A 63 -5.29 14.40 23.30
CA THR A 63 -5.91 13.56 22.26
C THR A 63 -5.97 14.28 20.91
N ARG A 64 -6.34 15.57 20.88
CA ARG A 64 -6.34 16.34 19.63
C ARG A 64 -4.94 16.46 19.02
N VAL A 65 -3.92 16.72 19.85
CA VAL A 65 -2.54 16.82 19.37
C VAL A 65 -2.06 15.48 18.81
N LEU A 66 -2.32 14.38 19.52
CA LEU A 66 -1.99 13.03 19.06
C LEU A 66 -2.71 12.67 17.75
N GLN A 67 -3.97 13.07 17.57
CA GLN A 67 -4.70 12.86 16.32
C GLN A 67 -4.08 13.64 15.15
N ILE A 68 -3.74 14.92 15.35
CA ILE A 68 -3.12 15.74 14.31
C ILE A 68 -1.74 15.18 13.93
N VAL A 69 -0.91 14.85 14.92
CA VAL A 69 0.42 14.29 14.67
C VAL A 69 0.33 12.91 14.03
N GLY A 70 -0.60 12.06 14.49
CA GLY A 70 -0.88 10.76 13.88
C GLY A 70 -1.28 10.88 12.41
N PHE A 71 -2.10 11.87 12.07
CA PHE A 71 -2.47 12.14 10.67
C PHE A 71 -1.27 12.60 9.84
N LEU A 72 -0.47 13.53 10.35
CA LEU A 72 0.72 14.05 9.65
C LEU A 72 1.78 12.97 9.42
N ILE A 73 1.93 12.02 10.35
CA ILE A 73 2.84 10.88 10.23
C ILE A 73 2.24 9.78 9.35
N GLY A 74 0.92 9.60 9.37
CA GLY A 74 0.21 8.64 8.55
C GLY A 74 0.40 8.88 7.05
N ILE A 75 0.47 10.16 6.62
CA ILE A 75 0.68 10.53 5.20
C ILE A 75 1.99 9.98 4.62
N PRO A 76 3.19 10.30 5.15
CA PRO A 76 4.45 9.81 4.62
C PRO A 76 4.60 8.30 4.75
N ILE A 77 4.07 7.69 5.82
CA ILE A 77 4.08 6.22 5.97
C ILE A 77 3.22 5.55 4.90
N SER A 78 2.03 6.09 4.64
CA SER A 78 1.14 5.59 3.59
C SER A 78 1.82 5.68 2.22
N TYR A 79 2.49 6.80 1.94
CA TYR A 79 3.25 6.98 0.70
C TYR A 79 4.43 5.99 0.58
N GLY A 80 5.24 5.84 1.63
CA GLY A 80 6.36 4.90 1.64
C GLY A 80 5.91 3.44 1.45
N THR A 81 4.80 3.08 2.11
CA THR A 81 4.22 1.73 2.00
C THR A 81 3.64 1.47 0.61
N PHE A 82 2.93 2.45 0.04
CA PHE A 82 2.43 2.39 -1.33
C PHE A 82 3.57 2.20 -2.35
N ARG A 83 4.65 2.98 -2.19
CA ARG A 83 5.84 2.87 -3.05
C ARG A 83 6.52 1.50 -2.92
N ALA A 84 6.62 0.97 -1.70
CA ALA A 84 7.22 -0.35 -1.47
C ALA A 84 6.38 -1.49 -2.07
N VAL A 85 5.06 -1.42 -1.95
CA VAL A 85 4.15 -2.42 -2.52
C VAL A 85 4.16 -2.37 -4.04
N ILE A 86 4.05 -1.18 -4.64
CA ILE A 86 4.16 -1.02 -6.10
C ILE A 86 5.53 -1.49 -6.60
N GLY A 87 6.61 -1.05 -5.96
CA GLY A 87 7.96 -1.42 -6.37
C GLY A 87 8.20 -2.93 -6.31
N LYS A 88 7.64 -3.63 -5.32
CA LYS A 88 7.83 -5.07 -5.18
C LYS A 88 6.93 -5.89 -6.10
N TYR A 89 5.68 -5.48 -6.34
CA TYR A 89 4.69 -6.30 -7.06
C TYR A 89 4.51 -5.92 -8.53
N LEU A 90 4.63 -4.64 -8.91
CA LEU A 90 4.52 -4.22 -10.31
C LEU A 90 5.84 -4.40 -11.07
N LEU A 91 6.98 -4.19 -10.43
CA LEU A 91 8.27 -4.39 -11.10
C LEU A 91 8.69 -5.85 -11.16
N SER A 92 8.44 -6.69 -10.14
CA SER A 92 8.82 -8.12 -10.23
C SER A 92 8.04 -8.86 -11.32
N LYS A 93 6.75 -8.58 -11.47
CA LYS A 93 5.94 -9.17 -12.54
C LYS A 93 6.37 -8.77 -13.95
N LEU A 94 6.94 -7.57 -14.13
CA LEU A 94 7.42 -7.14 -15.44
C LEU A 94 8.63 -7.97 -15.90
N TRP A 95 9.41 -8.50 -14.96
CA TRP A 95 10.58 -9.35 -15.27
C TRP A 95 10.21 -10.82 -15.44
N GLU A 96 9.22 -11.32 -14.68
CA GLU A 96 8.80 -12.73 -14.79
C GLU A 96 8.03 -13.06 -16.09
N ASP A 97 7.42 -12.09 -16.75
CA ASP A 97 6.75 -12.31 -18.05
C ASP A 97 7.72 -12.29 -19.26
N ASP A 98 8.92 -11.69 -19.12
CA ASP A 98 9.95 -11.69 -20.17
C ASP A 98 10.73 -13.03 -20.24
N ASP A 99 10.77 -13.78 -19.14
CA ASP A 99 11.49 -15.06 -19.04
C ASP A 99 10.70 -16.25 -19.64
N PHE A 100 9.40 -16.12 -19.90
CA PHE A 100 8.54 -17.20 -20.43
C PHE A 100 8.35 -17.18 -21.96
N HIS A 101 9.00 -16.26 -22.67
CA HIS A 101 8.96 -16.16 -24.14
C HIS A 101 10.31 -16.49 -24.81
N GLY A 102 11.25 -17.09 -24.08
CA GLY A 102 12.60 -17.41 -24.52
C GLY A 102 12.89 -18.86 -24.93
N GLU A 103 11.88 -19.75 -25.04
CA GLU A 103 12.05 -21.12 -25.56
C GLU A 103 11.08 -21.44 -26.70
#